data_AF-A0A1I1MYX4-F1
#
_entry.id   AF-A0A1I1MYX4-F1
#
_cell.length_a   1.000
_cell.length_b   1.000
_cell.length_c   1.000
_cell.angle_alpha   90.00
_cell.angle_beta   90.00
_cell.angle_gamma   90.00
#
_symmetry.space_group_name_H-M   'P 1'
#
loop_
_entity.id
_entity.type
_entity.pdbx_description
1 polymer ?
#
loop_
_entity_poly.entity_id
_entity_poly.type
_entity_poly.pdbx_seq_one_letter_code
_entity_poly.pdbx_strand_id
1 'polypeptide(L)'
;MADNLPHKDILTDPHLRRAWIRQQLADQGLTLADVASELGISPQATYKALLTPSRRVEVALAGHLGMQPQELFPERYDEYGINIAFRSPRTDLEEV
;
A
#
# COMPACT_ATOMS: atom_id res chain seq x y z
N MET A 1 3.50 -20.35 1.30
CA MET A 1 4.52 -19.62 2.07
C MET A 1 3.85 -18.37 2.61
N ALA A 2 3.17 -18.47 3.75
CA ALA A 2 2.34 -17.41 4.30
C ALA A 2 2.46 -17.46 5.83
N ASP A 3 3.52 -16.89 6.39
CA ASP A 3 3.77 -17.06 7.83
C ASP A 3 4.52 -15.90 8.50
N ASN A 4 4.44 -14.67 7.96
CA ASN A 4 4.90 -13.50 8.71
C ASN A 4 4.16 -12.21 8.30
N LEU A 5 2.82 -12.26 8.35
CA LEU A 5 2.04 -11.03 8.29
C LEU A 5 2.34 -10.22 9.55
N PRO A 6 2.84 -8.96 9.44
CA PRO A 6 3.09 -8.13 10.59
C PRO A 6 1.78 -7.85 11.33
N HIS A 7 1.88 -7.54 12.61
CA HIS A 7 0.71 -7.14 13.39
C HIS A 7 0.06 -5.92 12.73
N LYS A 8 -1.28 -5.90 12.69
CA LYS A 8 -2.05 -4.89 11.95
C LYS A 8 -1.69 -3.46 12.38
N ASP A 9 -1.33 -3.26 13.64
CA ASP A 9 -0.86 -2.00 14.22
C ASP A 9 0.38 -1.43 13.50
N ILE A 10 1.30 -2.29 13.04
CA ILE A 10 2.50 -1.90 12.29
C ILE A 10 2.13 -1.36 10.91
N LEU A 11 1.09 -1.94 10.27
CA LEU A 11 0.63 -1.53 8.94
C LEU A 11 -0.25 -0.27 8.98
N THR A 12 -0.92 -0.02 10.09
CA THR A 12 -1.72 1.19 10.31
C THR A 12 -0.85 2.43 10.53
N ASP A 13 0.30 2.31 11.19
CA ASP A 13 1.23 3.43 11.37
C ASP A 13 2.08 3.65 10.08
N PRO A 14 2.00 4.82 9.43
CA PRO A 14 2.75 5.10 8.21
C PRO A 14 4.27 4.98 8.34
N HIS A 15 4.83 5.31 9.51
CA HIS A 15 6.27 5.23 9.76
C HIS A 15 6.71 3.79 9.93
N LEU A 16 6.00 3.00 10.74
CA LEU A 16 6.29 1.60 10.97
C LEU A 16 6.08 0.77 9.69
N ARG A 17 4.97 0.99 8.99
CA ARG A 17 4.71 0.37 7.68
C ARG A 17 5.84 0.63 6.70
N ARG A 18 6.29 1.89 6.59
CA ARG A 18 7.38 2.24 5.68
C ARG A 18 8.69 1.55 6.04
N ALA A 19 8.98 1.37 7.34
CA ALA A 19 10.14 0.60 7.77
C ALA A 19 9.99 -0.88 7.39
N TRP A 20 8.82 -1.45 7.63
CA TRP A 20 8.51 -2.85 7.30
C TRP A 20 8.56 -3.13 5.80
N ILE A 21 7.92 -2.30 4.95
CA ILE A 21 7.97 -2.43 3.49
C ILE A 21 9.42 -2.39 3.00
N ARG A 22 10.25 -1.49 3.55
CA ARG A 22 11.66 -1.39 3.17
C ARG A 22 12.41 -2.67 3.52
N GLN A 23 12.16 -3.24 4.70
CA GLN A 23 12.79 -4.50 5.11
C GLN A 23 12.37 -5.64 4.18
N GLN A 24 11.08 -5.77 3.88
CA GLN A 24 10.63 -6.89 3.02
C GLN A 24 11.13 -6.76 1.58
N LEU A 25 11.23 -5.54 1.05
CA LEU A 25 11.88 -5.34 -0.24
C LEU A 25 13.37 -5.69 -0.17
N ALA A 26 14.07 -5.31 0.90
CA ALA A 26 15.47 -5.63 1.09
C ALA A 26 15.72 -7.15 1.19
N ASP A 27 14.81 -7.90 1.85
CA ASP A 27 14.85 -9.36 1.90
C ASP A 27 14.73 -10.00 0.51
N GLN A 28 14.06 -9.33 -0.42
CA GLN A 28 13.95 -9.72 -1.84
C GLN A 28 15.09 -9.17 -2.71
N GLY A 29 16.04 -8.43 -2.13
CA GLY A 29 17.12 -7.75 -2.87
C GLY A 29 16.65 -6.54 -3.68
N LEU A 30 15.46 -6.02 -3.40
CA LEU A 30 14.85 -4.87 -4.07
C LEU A 30 14.91 -3.62 -3.20
N THR A 31 14.88 -2.46 -3.83
CA THR A 31 14.72 -1.17 -3.15
C THR A 31 13.45 -0.46 -3.59
N LEU A 32 13.03 0.56 -2.83
CA LEU A 32 11.94 1.45 -3.24
C LEU A 32 12.24 2.17 -4.57
N ALA A 33 13.52 2.37 -4.90
CA ALA A 33 13.92 2.98 -6.16
C ALA A 33 13.78 2.00 -7.34
N ASP A 34 13.98 0.71 -7.12
CA ASP A 34 13.75 -0.32 -8.14
C ASP A 34 12.25 -0.39 -8.48
N VAL A 35 11.39 -0.41 -7.46
CA VAL A 35 9.92 -0.35 -7.65
C VAL A 35 9.50 0.95 -8.36
N ALA A 36 10.12 2.08 -8.01
CA ALA A 36 9.87 3.35 -8.70
C ALA A 36 10.25 3.28 -10.19
N SER A 37 11.40 2.66 -10.47
CA SER A 37 11.95 2.52 -11.82
C SER A 37 11.07 1.60 -12.67
N GLU A 38 10.58 0.49 -12.10
CA GLU A 38 9.62 -0.41 -12.76
C GLU A 38 8.32 0.31 -13.12
N LEU A 39 7.82 1.16 -12.22
CA LEU A 39 6.62 1.95 -12.44
C LEU A 39 6.81 3.15 -13.38
N GLY A 40 8.05 3.49 -13.73
CA GLY A 40 8.41 4.67 -14.51
C GLY A 40 8.16 5.98 -13.77
N ILE A 41 8.23 5.98 -12.43
CA ILE A 41 7.99 7.16 -11.59
C ILE A 41 9.25 7.57 -10.82
N SER A 42 9.26 8.80 -10.29
CA SER A 42 10.38 9.24 -9.45
C SER A 42 10.37 8.49 -8.10
N PRO A 43 11.53 8.18 -7.52
CA PRO A 43 11.62 7.60 -6.17
C PRO A 43 10.91 8.44 -5.10
N GLN A 44 10.87 9.77 -5.30
CA GLN A 44 10.14 10.71 -4.45
C GLN A 44 8.62 10.49 -4.53
N ALA A 45 8.07 10.16 -5.70
CA ALA A 45 6.66 9.82 -5.85
C ALA A 45 6.33 8.51 -5.12
N THR A 46 7.21 7.51 -5.18
CA THR A 46 7.08 6.26 -4.42
C THR A 46 7.11 6.52 -2.92
N TYR A 47 8.02 7.37 -2.45
CA TYR A 47 8.08 7.77 -1.05
C TYR A 47 6.80 8.50 -0.61
N LYS A 48 6.32 9.44 -1.43
CA LYS A 48 5.09 10.18 -1.18
C LYS A 48 3.90 9.23 -1.13
N ALA A 49 3.84 8.20 -1.97
CA ALA A 49 2.77 7.20 -1.94
C ALA A 49 2.69 6.40 -0.63
N LEU A 50 3.80 6.25 0.11
CA LEU A 50 3.77 5.64 1.44
C LEU A 50 3.06 6.54 2.46
N LEU A 51 3.01 7.85 2.23
CA LEU A 51 2.41 8.87 3.10
C LEU A 51 1.02 9.32 2.61
N THR A 52 0.81 9.39 1.30
CA THR A 52 -0.41 9.85 0.64
C THR A 52 -1.01 8.73 -0.22
N PRO A 53 -2.34 8.55 -0.25
CA PRO A 53 -2.99 7.51 -1.06
C PRO A 53 -2.57 7.55 -2.52
N SER A 54 -2.06 6.43 -3.03
CA SER A 54 -1.70 6.28 -4.44
C SER A 54 -1.88 4.84 -4.90
N ARG A 55 -3.05 4.56 -5.48
CA ARG A 55 -3.45 3.21 -5.90
C ARG A 55 -2.39 2.52 -6.78
N ARG A 56 -1.78 3.25 -7.72
CA ARG A 56 -0.79 2.69 -8.64
C ARG A 56 0.45 2.16 -7.91
N VAL A 57 0.93 2.88 -6.91
CA VAL A 57 2.13 2.49 -6.14
C VAL A 57 1.79 1.43 -5.10
N GLU A 58 0.65 1.57 -4.43
CA GLU A 58 0.17 0.60 -3.43
C GLU A 58 -0.01 -0.80 -4.05
N VAL A 59 -0.59 -0.88 -5.26
CA VAL A 59 -0.74 -2.13 -6.02
C VAL A 59 0.60 -2.75 -6.38
N ALA A 60 1.57 -1.93 -6.81
CA ALA A 60 2.89 -2.43 -7.18
C ALA A 60 3.64 -3.00 -5.97
N LEU A 61 3.68 -2.24 -4.86
CA LEU A 61 4.31 -2.66 -3.61
C LEU A 61 3.66 -3.94 -3.08
N ALA A 62 2.33 -3.99 -3.05
CA ALA A 62 1.60 -5.18 -2.61
C ALA A 62 1.91 -6.38 -3.53
N GLY A 63 2.01 -6.16 -4.84
CA GLY A 63 2.38 -7.17 -5.83
C GLY A 63 3.76 -7.80 -5.57
N HIS A 64 4.79 -6.99 -5.29
CA HIS A 64 6.12 -7.53 -4.93
C HIS A 64 6.10 -8.32 -3.63
N LEU A 65 5.27 -7.90 -2.67
CA LEU A 65 5.15 -8.56 -1.37
C LEU A 65 4.21 -9.78 -1.40
N GLY A 66 3.53 -10.04 -2.52
CA GLY A 66 2.54 -11.10 -2.65
C GLY A 66 1.30 -10.86 -1.78
N MET A 67 0.99 -9.61 -1.48
CA MET A 67 -0.14 -9.18 -0.64
C MET A 67 -1.15 -8.38 -1.45
N GLN A 68 -2.32 -8.13 -0.87
CA GLN A 68 -3.28 -7.18 -1.42
C GLN A 68 -3.02 -5.76 -0.91
N PRO A 69 -3.34 -4.71 -1.69
CA PRO A 69 -3.18 -3.31 -1.25
C PRO A 69 -3.93 -3.00 0.04
N GLN A 70 -5.10 -3.60 0.23
CA GLN A 70 -5.92 -3.46 1.43
C GLN A 70 -5.31 -4.11 2.68
N GLU A 71 -4.49 -5.15 2.51
CA GLU A 71 -3.76 -5.76 3.62
C GLU A 71 -2.59 -4.86 4.03
N LEU A 72 -1.91 -4.26 3.05
CA LEU A 72 -0.76 -3.39 3.27
C LEU A 72 -1.14 -1.98 3.77
N PHE A 73 -2.29 -1.47 3.34
CA PHE A 73 -2.81 -0.15 3.69
C PHE A 73 -4.23 -0.23 4.29
N PRO A 74 -4.41 -0.94 5.41
CA PRO A 74 -5.73 -1.20 5.96
C PRO A 74 -6.49 0.06 6.37
N GLU A 75 -5.79 1.16 6.65
CA GLU A 75 -6.41 2.45 6.97
C GLU A 75 -6.92 3.22 5.75
N ARG A 76 -6.52 2.81 4.53
CA ARG A 76 -6.88 3.48 3.27
C ARG A 76 -7.98 2.77 2.51
N TYR A 77 -8.25 1.51 2.80
CA TYR A 77 -9.24 0.69 2.11
C TYR A 77 -10.38 0.35 3.07
N ASP A 78 -11.59 0.33 2.54
CA ASP A 78 -12.75 -0.20 3.27
C ASP A 78 -12.83 -1.73 3.16
N GLU A 79 -13.84 -2.32 3.80
CA GLU A 79 -14.12 -3.76 3.74
C GLU A 79 -14.41 -4.30 2.33
N TYR A 80 -14.70 -3.42 1.37
CA TYR A 80 -14.96 -3.74 -0.03
C TYR A 80 -13.72 -3.56 -0.93
N GLY A 81 -12.56 -3.20 -0.34
CA GLY A 81 -11.33 -2.96 -1.10
C GLY A 81 -11.36 -1.66 -1.90
N ILE A 82 -12.25 -0.72 -1.55
CA ILE A 82 -12.33 0.61 -2.15
C ILE A 82 -11.52 1.59 -1.31
N ASN A 83 -10.67 2.38 -1.96
CA ASN A 83 -9.89 3.37 -1.26
C ASN A 83 -10.79 4.52 -0.77
N ILE A 84 -10.82 4.77 0.54
CA ILE A 84 -11.71 5.75 1.18
C ILE A 84 -11.49 7.17 0.69
N ALA A 85 -10.28 7.51 0.22
CA ALA A 85 -9.97 8.83 -0.33
C ALA A 85 -10.51 9.01 -1.77
N PHE A 86 -10.74 7.91 -2.48
CA PHE A 86 -11.36 7.89 -3.82
C PHE A 86 -12.83 7.50 -3.79
N ARG A 87 -13.39 7.20 -2.61
CA ARG A 87 -14.84 7.05 -2.44
C ARG A 87 -15.46 8.39 -2.81
N SER A 88 -15.96 8.48 -4.03
CA SER A 88 -16.74 9.64 -4.46
C SER A 88 -17.91 9.77 -3.48
N PRO A 89 -18.23 10.97 -2.97
CA PRO A 89 -19.38 11.18 -2.09
C PRO A 89 -20.72 11.08 -2.86
N ARG A 90 -20.81 10.24 -3.88
CA ARG A 90 -21.91 10.18 -4.86
C ARG A 90 -22.65 8.83 -4.91
N THR A 91 -22.44 7.96 -3.93
CA THR A 91 -23.24 6.74 -3.78
C THR A 91 -23.88 6.73 -2.40
N ASP A 92 -24.79 7.69 -2.18
CA ASP A 92 -25.76 7.69 -1.08
C ASP A 92 -27.18 7.81 -1.65
N LEU A 93 -27.42 7.20 -2.81
CA LEU A 93 -28.76 6.99 -3.33
C LEU A 93 -28.93 5.50 -3.60
N GLU A 94 -29.90 4.91 -2.89
CA GLU A 94 -30.38 3.51 -2.94
C GLU A 94 -29.49 2.52 -2.16
N GLU A 95 -29.93 1.77 -1.14
CA GLU A 95 -31.25 1.37 -0.59
C GLU A 95 -31.08 1.29 0.96
N VAL A 96 -32.06 1.51 1.86
CA VAL A 96 -33.46 1.06 1.95
C VAL A 96 -34.24 1.99 2.90
#